data_AF-A0AAD6BLP1-F1
#
_entry.id   AF-A0AAD6BLP1-F1
#
_cell.length_a   1.000
_cell.length_b   1.000
_cell.length_c   1.000
_cell.angle_alpha   90.00
_cell.angle_beta   90.00
_cell.angle_gamma   90.00
#
_symmetry.space_group_name_H-M   'P 1'
#
loop_
_entity.id
_entity.type
_entity.pdbx_description
1 polymer ?
#
loop_
_entity_poly.entity_id
_entity_poly.type
_entity_poly.pdbx_seq_one_letter_code
_entity_poly.pdbx_strand_id
1 'polypeptide(L)'
;MDGEVISGRRAGNRVGKDLSENAIQSIPRRAFRGATDLKNLQLDKNHISCIEEGAFRALRSLEVLTLNNNNISTIPVSSFNHMPKLRTFRLHSNSLRCDCHLAWLSPWLRQRASLGLYTQCSAPPTLRGLNLAELRKSDFACSGNGGSAFVQPCSLASGSCPPMCSCSNNIVDCRGRGLTAIPAHLPEAMTE
;
A
#
# COMPACT_ATOMS: atom_id res chain seq x y z
N MET A 1 -29.22 -27.59 -1.93
CA MET A 1 -27.84 -28.03 -2.13
C MET A 1 -27.11 -26.97 -2.94
N ASP A 2 -26.47 -25.94 -2.42
CA ASP A 2 -26.53 -25.24 -1.14
C ASP A 2 -26.19 -23.80 -1.48
N GLY A 3 -27.14 -22.89 -1.21
CA GLY A 3 -26.92 -21.46 -1.33
C GLY A 3 -26.11 -21.02 -0.15
N GLU A 4 -24.81 -20.76 -0.34
CA GLU A 4 -24.00 -20.18 0.72
C GLU A 4 -24.22 -18.67 0.75
N VAL A 5 -25.08 -18.30 1.69
CA VAL A 5 -25.36 -16.93 2.14
C VAL A 5 -24.05 -16.29 2.58
N ILE A 6 -23.47 -15.43 1.73
CA ILE A 6 -22.33 -14.61 2.12
C ILE A 6 -22.83 -13.64 3.19
N SER A 7 -22.47 -13.92 4.44
CA SER A 7 -22.86 -13.19 5.64
C SER A 7 -22.55 -11.70 5.51
N GLY A 8 -23.56 -10.92 5.16
CA GLY A 8 -23.60 -9.47 5.33
C GLY A 8 -23.64 -9.11 6.81
N ARG A 9 -22.49 -9.19 7.49
CA ARG A 9 -22.34 -8.60 8.82
C ARG A 9 -22.35 -7.09 8.68
N ARG A 10 -23.44 -6.45 9.14
CA ARG A 10 -23.50 -5.02 9.45
C ARG A 10 -22.29 -4.63 10.33
N ALA A 11 -21.25 -4.09 9.72
CA ALA A 11 -20.20 -3.38 10.43
C ALA A 11 -20.64 -1.91 10.51
N GLY A 12 -20.96 -1.43 11.72
CA GLY A 12 -21.37 -0.04 11.94
C GLY A 12 -20.44 0.95 11.25
N ASN A 13 -21.02 1.80 10.39
CA ASN A 13 -20.44 2.93 9.66
C ASN A 13 -18.88 3.00 9.61
N ARG A 14 -18.21 2.01 9.01
CA ARG A 14 -16.76 2.05 8.79
C ARG A 14 -16.48 2.58 7.38
N VAL A 15 -16.01 3.82 7.30
CA VAL A 15 -15.46 4.41 6.06
C VAL A 15 -14.24 3.58 5.65
N GLY A 16 -14.39 2.79 4.58
CA GLY A 16 -13.37 1.85 4.14
C GLY A 16 -13.40 1.68 2.62
N LYS A 17 -12.24 1.37 2.03
CA LYS A 17 -12.06 1.18 0.60
C LYS A 17 -11.31 -0.12 0.35
N ASP A 18 -12.00 -1.05 -0.30
CA ASP A 18 -11.39 -2.30 -0.77
C ASP A 18 -11.06 -2.17 -2.26
N LEU A 19 -9.77 -2.34 -2.57
CA LEU A 19 -9.18 -2.30 -3.91
C LEU A 19 -8.37 -3.58 -4.17
N SER A 20 -8.59 -4.63 -3.39
CA SER A 20 -7.86 -5.89 -3.51
C SER A 20 -8.19 -6.61 -4.82
N GLU A 21 -7.31 -7.52 -5.26
CA GLU A 21 -7.51 -8.35 -6.47
C GLU A 21 -7.68 -7.54 -7.76
N ASN A 22 -6.88 -6.47 -7.90
CA ASN A 22 -6.78 -5.68 -9.11
C ASN A 22 -5.34 -5.75 -9.69
N ALA A 23 -5.05 -4.98 -10.73
CA ALA A 23 -3.73 -4.92 -11.36
C ALA A 23 -2.99 -3.61 -11.05
N ILE A 24 -3.27 -2.97 -9.91
CA ILE A 24 -2.69 -1.67 -9.54
C ILE A 24 -1.18 -1.81 -9.40
N GLN A 25 -0.42 -0.95 -10.07
CA GLN A 25 1.05 -1.04 -10.08
C GLN A 25 1.75 0.00 -9.21
N SER A 26 1.08 1.13 -8.94
CA SER A 26 1.68 2.23 -8.19
C SER A 26 0.68 2.98 -7.34
N ILE A 27 1.15 3.51 -6.20
CA ILE A 27 0.38 4.40 -5.34
C ILE A 27 1.00 5.80 -5.40
N PRO A 28 0.42 6.73 -6.20
CA PRO A 28 0.93 8.09 -6.27
C PRO A 28 0.64 8.89 -4.99
N ARG A 29 1.43 9.94 -4.73
CA ARG A 29 1.38 10.77 -3.51
C ARG A 29 0.00 11.35 -3.24
N ARG A 30 -0.77 11.62 -4.30
CA ARG A 30 -2.10 12.24 -4.25
C ARG A 30 -3.25 11.24 -4.36
N ALA A 31 -2.98 9.93 -4.41
CA ALA A 31 -4.00 8.89 -4.59
C ALA A 31 -5.15 8.96 -3.57
N PHE A 32 -4.85 9.36 -2.34
CA PHE A 32 -5.80 9.43 -1.23
C PHE A 32 -5.94 10.83 -0.64
N ARG A 33 -5.67 11.87 -1.46
CA ARG A 33 -5.87 13.26 -1.01
C ARG A 33 -7.34 13.46 -0.62
N GLY A 34 -7.59 14.07 0.53
CA GLY A 34 -8.95 14.32 1.03
C GLY A 34 -9.61 13.16 1.77
N ALA A 35 -9.09 11.93 1.68
CA ALA A 35 -9.65 10.76 2.36
C ALA A 35 -9.22 10.67 3.85
N THR A 36 -9.40 11.75 4.61
CA THR A 36 -8.93 11.86 6.01
C THR A 36 -9.65 10.96 6.99
N ASP A 37 -10.89 10.59 6.67
CA ASP A 37 -11.77 9.77 7.52
C ASP A 37 -11.72 8.28 7.19
N LEU A 38 -10.95 7.89 6.17
CA LEU A 38 -10.77 6.49 5.79
C LEU A 38 -10.13 5.70 6.93
N LYS A 39 -10.82 4.65 7.40
CA LYS A 39 -10.37 3.78 8.48
C LYS A 39 -9.80 2.46 7.99
N ASN A 40 -10.26 1.97 6.84
CA ASN A 40 -9.85 0.67 6.28
C ASN A 40 -9.44 0.84 4.81
N LEU A 41 -8.22 0.46 4.45
CA LEU A 41 -7.73 0.44 3.09
C LEU A 41 -7.14 -0.94 2.78
N GLN A 42 -7.75 -1.65 1.85
CA GLN A 42 -7.31 -2.98 1.43
C GLN A 42 -6.83 -2.93 -0.02
N LEU A 43 -5.59 -3.37 -0.24
CA LEU A 43 -4.88 -3.34 -1.52
C LEU A 43 -4.19 -4.69 -1.78
N ASP A 44 -4.66 -5.75 -1.14
CA ASP A 44 -4.07 -7.08 -1.26
C ASP A 44 -4.16 -7.61 -2.70
N LYS A 45 -3.23 -8.49 -3.08
CA LYS A 45 -3.25 -9.18 -4.39
C LYS A 45 -3.35 -8.20 -5.57
N ASN A 46 -2.48 -7.20 -5.57
CA ASN A 46 -2.28 -6.28 -6.69
C ASN A 46 -0.87 -6.46 -7.27
N HIS A 47 -0.44 -5.55 -8.15
CA HIS A 47 0.91 -5.56 -8.72
C HIS A 47 1.75 -4.36 -8.25
N ILE A 48 1.45 -3.85 -7.05
CA ILE A 48 2.04 -2.60 -6.55
C ILE A 48 3.53 -2.82 -6.37
N SER A 49 4.35 -2.12 -7.13
CA SER A 49 5.81 -2.16 -7.04
C SER A 49 6.39 -0.85 -6.52
N CYS A 50 5.62 0.23 -6.62
CA CYS A 50 6.06 1.56 -6.22
C CYS A 50 5.01 2.32 -5.39
N ILE A 51 5.46 2.90 -4.28
CA ILE A 51 4.67 3.76 -3.40
C ILE A 51 5.41 5.09 -3.30
N GLU A 52 4.79 6.18 -3.78
CA GLU A 52 5.42 7.50 -3.72
C GLU A 52 5.52 8.02 -2.29
N GLU A 53 6.46 8.94 -2.08
CA GLU A 53 6.65 9.60 -0.79
C GLU A 53 5.38 10.29 -0.30
N GLY A 54 4.94 9.91 0.90
CA GLY A 54 3.76 10.50 1.52
C GLY A 54 2.43 10.07 0.89
N ALA A 55 2.40 9.00 0.09
CA ALA A 55 1.18 8.45 -0.51
C ALA A 55 0.05 8.20 0.51
N PHE A 56 0.37 7.81 1.74
CA PHE A 56 -0.60 7.58 2.81
C PHE A 56 -0.70 8.74 3.82
N ARG A 57 0.00 9.86 3.61
CA ARG A 57 0.10 10.95 4.59
C ARG A 57 -1.26 11.59 4.92
N ALA A 58 -2.22 11.55 4.01
CA ALA A 58 -3.56 12.09 4.21
C ALA A 58 -4.43 11.20 5.12
N LEU A 59 -4.10 9.92 5.27
CA LEU A 59 -4.94 8.90 5.91
C LEU A 59 -4.79 8.90 7.45
N ARG A 60 -5.12 10.02 8.10
CA ARG A 60 -4.89 10.21 9.55
C ARG A 60 -5.75 9.33 10.45
N SER A 61 -6.92 8.92 9.96
CA SER A 61 -7.85 8.03 10.68
C SER A 61 -7.66 6.55 10.35
N LEU A 62 -6.63 6.18 9.57
CA LEU A 62 -6.45 4.80 9.11
C LEU A 62 -6.13 3.87 10.28
N GLU A 63 -6.91 2.80 10.35
CA GLU A 63 -6.79 1.76 11.37
C GLU A 63 -6.28 0.44 10.77
N VAL A 64 -6.66 0.16 9.52
CA VAL A 64 -6.33 -1.07 8.79
C VAL A 64 -5.73 -0.72 7.43
N LEU A 65 -4.53 -1.21 7.16
CA LEU A 65 -3.86 -1.15 5.86
C LEU A 65 -3.33 -2.54 5.48
N THR A 66 -3.79 -3.09 4.37
CA THR A 66 -3.31 -4.39 3.87
C THR A 66 -2.75 -4.26 2.46
N LEU A 67 -1.52 -4.76 2.27
CA LEU A 67 -0.72 -4.67 1.04
C LEU A 67 -0.10 -6.03 0.68
N ASN A 68 -0.68 -7.14 1.16
CA ASN A 68 -0.10 -8.46 0.95
C ASN A 68 -0.16 -8.84 -0.53
N ASN A 69 0.73 -9.75 -0.93
CA ASN A 69 0.73 -10.31 -2.28
C ASN A 69 0.81 -9.20 -3.35
N ASN A 70 1.74 -8.28 -3.16
CA ASN A 70 2.11 -7.25 -4.13
C ASN A 70 3.58 -7.44 -4.53
N ASN A 71 4.14 -6.49 -5.29
CA ASN A 71 5.53 -6.55 -5.73
C ASN A 71 6.40 -5.43 -5.13
N ILE A 72 6.06 -4.99 -3.91
CA ILE A 72 6.68 -3.84 -3.25
C ILE A 72 8.12 -4.21 -2.88
N SER A 73 9.07 -3.39 -3.31
CA SER A 73 10.49 -3.55 -2.96
C SER A 73 10.90 -2.64 -1.81
N THR A 74 10.31 -1.46 -1.68
CA THR A 74 10.61 -0.49 -0.63
C THR A 74 9.38 0.32 -0.25
N ILE A 75 9.39 0.88 0.95
CA ILE A 75 8.36 1.80 1.44
C ILE A 75 9.07 3.05 1.96
N PRO A 76 8.78 4.25 1.42
CA PRO A 76 9.32 5.48 1.96
C PRO A 76 8.86 5.71 3.40
N VAL A 77 9.79 6.09 4.28
CA VAL A 77 9.48 6.44 5.68
C VAL A 77 8.40 7.53 5.78
N SER A 78 8.42 8.48 4.84
CA SER A 78 7.45 9.58 4.75
C SER A 78 6.01 9.12 4.54
N SER A 79 5.82 7.91 3.98
CA SER A 79 4.50 7.32 3.78
C SER A 79 3.90 6.79 5.08
N PHE A 80 4.70 6.50 6.11
CA PHE A 80 4.23 6.01 7.42
C PHE A 80 4.35 7.00 8.57
N ASN A 81 4.80 8.23 8.27
CA ASN A 81 4.78 9.32 9.22
C ASN A 81 3.33 9.70 9.53
N HIS A 82 2.96 9.67 10.82
CA HIS A 82 1.65 10.12 11.35
C HIS A 82 0.44 9.19 11.10
N MET A 83 0.58 7.88 11.36
CA MET A 83 -0.56 6.94 11.45
C MET A 83 -0.83 6.48 12.89
N PRO A 84 -1.37 7.35 13.78
CA PRO A 84 -1.50 7.03 15.22
C PRO A 84 -2.58 5.99 15.53
N LYS A 85 -3.56 5.80 14.65
CA LYS A 85 -4.68 4.86 14.85
C LYS A 85 -4.44 3.48 14.22
N LEU A 86 -3.30 3.28 13.55
CA LEU A 86 -3.02 2.07 12.80
C LEU A 86 -2.85 0.88 13.75
N ARG A 87 -3.77 -0.07 13.66
CA ARG A 87 -3.84 -1.30 14.48
C ARG A 87 -3.65 -2.57 13.68
N THR A 88 -3.78 -2.49 12.36
CA THR A 88 -3.54 -3.61 11.46
C THR A 88 -2.76 -3.14 10.26
N PHE A 89 -1.60 -3.75 10.07
CA PHE A 89 -0.74 -3.54 8.92
C PHE A 89 -0.29 -4.90 8.43
N ARG A 90 -0.43 -5.16 7.13
CA ARG A 90 0.03 -6.43 6.54
C ARG A 90 0.78 -6.14 5.24
N LEU A 91 1.97 -6.71 5.11
CA LEU A 91 2.90 -6.49 4.00
C LEU A 91 3.59 -7.80 3.55
N HIS A 92 3.11 -8.96 4.00
CA HIS A 92 3.76 -10.22 3.64
C HIS A 92 3.62 -10.52 2.15
N SER A 93 4.42 -11.47 1.65
CA SER A 93 4.41 -11.85 0.23
C SER A 93 4.65 -10.66 -0.71
N ASN A 94 5.69 -9.87 -0.41
CA ASN A 94 6.21 -8.80 -1.24
C ASN A 94 7.70 -9.03 -1.54
N SER A 95 8.25 -8.29 -2.51
CA SER A 95 9.63 -8.41 -2.97
C SER A 95 10.58 -7.46 -2.22
N LEU A 96 10.45 -7.37 -0.89
CA LEU A 96 11.12 -6.37 -0.06
C LEU A 96 12.66 -6.46 -0.17
N ARG A 97 13.28 -5.35 -0.56
CA ARG A 97 14.72 -5.14 -0.54
C ARG A 97 15.10 -4.51 0.80
N CYS A 98 15.68 -5.30 1.66
CA CYS A 98 16.17 -4.90 2.97
C CYS A 98 17.56 -4.25 2.88
N ASP A 99 17.60 -3.08 2.25
CA ASP A 99 18.77 -2.19 2.20
C ASP A 99 18.60 -1.00 3.16
N CYS A 100 19.55 -0.06 3.13
CA CYS A 100 19.52 1.11 4.00
C CYS A 100 18.23 1.96 3.88
N HIS A 101 17.54 1.95 2.74
CA HIS A 101 16.31 2.73 2.54
C HIS A 101 15.10 2.12 3.26
N LEU A 102 15.09 0.80 3.44
CA LEU A 102 14.03 0.09 4.18
C LEU A 102 14.37 -0.11 5.67
N ALA A 103 15.58 0.24 6.09
CA ALA A 103 16.10 0.02 7.45
C ALA A 103 15.21 0.60 8.57
N TRP A 104 14.45 1.66 8.29
CA TRP A 104 13.54 2.29 9.26
C TRP A 104 12.37 1.37 9.65
N LEU A 105 11.96 0.47 8.76
CA LEU A 105 10.75 -0.35 8.96
C LEU A 105 10.97 -1.41 10.04
N SER A 106 12.19 -1.90 10.22
CA SER A 106 12.54 -2.87 11.27
C SER A 106 12.22 -2.35 12.68
N PRO A 107 12.82 -1.24 13.17
CA PRO A 107 12.50 -0.72 14.50
C PRO A 107 11.03 -0.28 14.60
N TRP A 108 10.42 0.20 13.51
CA TRP A 108 9.01 0.59 13.46
C TRP A 108 8.06 -0.58 13.71
N LEU A 109 8.36 -1.77 13.15
CA LEU A 109 7.60 -3.01 13.37
C LEU A 109 7.90 -3.61 14.75
N ARG A 110 9.16 -3.56 15.19
CA ARG A 110 9.56 -4.07 16.51
C ARG A 110 8.82 -3.38 17.66
N GLN A 111 8.57 -2.07 17.54
CA GLN A 111 7.78 -1.31 18.52
C GLN A 111 6.28 -1.69 18.52
N ARG A 112 5.79 -2.34 17.46
CA ARG A 112 4.38 -2.73 17.29
C ARG A 112 4.32 -4.14 16.76
N ALA A 113 4.70 -5.11 17.60
CA ALA A 113 4.89 -6.51 17.21
C ALA A 113 3.67 -7.20 16.59
N SER A 114 2.47 -6.65 16.74
CA SER A 114 1.25 -7.13 16.06
C SER A 114 1.08 -6.65 14.62
N LEU A 115 1.84 -5.63 14.21
CA LEU A 115 1.83 -5.09 12.85
C LEU A 115 2.88 -5.81 11.99
N GLY A 116 2.54 -6.02 10.72
CA GLY A 116 3.44 -6.59 9.72
C GLY A 116 3.93 -8.01 10.05
N LEU A 117 3.08 -8.81 10.71
CA LEU A 117 3.38 -10.22 10.96
C LEU A 117 3.77 -10.94 9.65
N TYR A 118 4.78 -11.80 9.73
CA TYR A 118 5.32 -12.57 8.61
C TYR A 118 5.94 -11.73 7.48
N THR A 119 6.29 -10.47 7.74
CA THR A 119 7.02 -9.64 6.78
C THR A 119 8.48 -10.08 6.72
N GLN A 120 8.89 -10.61 5.57
CA GLN A 120 10.24 -11.14 5.35
C GLN A 120 10.95 -10.36 4.24
N CYS A 121 12.28 -10.34 4.31
CA CYS A 121 13.12 -9.80 3.26
C CYS A 121 13.18 -10.76 2.06
N SER A 122 13.15 -10.23 0.83
CA SER A 122 13.38 -11.00 -0.41
C SER A 122 14.80 -10.82 -0.94
N ALA A 123 15.39 -9.65 -0.69
CA ALA A 123 16.76 -9.28 -1.03
C ALA A 123 17.36 -8.38 0.06
N PRO A 124 18.70 -8.24 0.16
CA PRO A 124 19.73 -9.02 -0.54
C PRO A 124 19.70 -10.51 -0.15
N PRO A 125 20.41 -11.40 -0.88
CA PRO A 125 20.43 -12.84 -0.59
C PRO A 125 20.80 -13.20 0.85
N THR A 126 21.69 -12.40 1.48
CA THR A 126 22.11 -12.58 2.87
C THR A 126 20.99 -12.37 3.89
N LEU A 127 19.97 -11.59 3.56
CA LEU A 127 18.82 -11.32 4.43
C LEU A 127 17.56 -12.04 3.98
N ARG A 128 17.60 -12.76 2.85
CA ARG A 128 16.42 -13.39 2.24
C ARG A 128 15.76 -14.38 3.21
N GLY A 129 14.44 -14.26 3.37
CA GLY A 129 13.63 -15.09 4.25
C GLY A 129 13.64 -14.68 5.72
N LEU A 130 14.54 -13.79 6.15
CA LEU A 130 14.59 -13.31 7.53
C LEU A 130 13.42 -12.38 7.83
N ASN A 131 12.89 -12.48 9.06
CA ASN A 131 11.83 -11.62 9.56
C ASN A 131 12.36 -10.18 9.73
N LEU A 132 11.76 -9.24 9.00
CA LEU A 132 12.23 -7.86 8.92
C LEU A 132 12.24 -7.19 10.31
N ALA A 133 11.26 -7.49 11.17
CA ALA A 133 11.16 -6.92 12.51
C ALA A 133 12.27 -7.39 13.47
N GLU A 134 12.96 -8.49 13.16
CA GLU A 134 14.02 -9.06 13.98
C GLU A 134 15.42 -8.51 13.63
N LEU A 135 15.59 -8.00 12.42
CA LEU A 135 16.85 -7.43 11.92
C LEU A 135 17.25 -6.16 12.67
N ARG A 136 18.56 -5.94 12.85
CA ARG A 136 19.12 -4.70 13.41
C ARG A 136 19.33 -3.69 12.31
N LYS A 137 19.30 -2.40 12.64
CA LYS A 137 19.55 -1.31 11.67
C LYS A 137 20.90 -1.47 10.95
N SER A 138 21.91 -2.02 11.62
CA SER A 138 23.24 -2.30 11.06
C SER A 138 23.26 -3.36 9.95
N ASP A 139 22.25 -4.22 9.89
CA ASP A 139 22.18 -5.31 8.91
C ASP A 139 21.81 -4.79 7.52
N PHE A 140 21.24 -3.58 7.47
CA PHE A 140 20.80 -2.90 6.26
C PHE A 140 21.94 -2.02 5.71
N ALA A 141 22.44 -2.34 4.52
CA ALA A 141 23.53 -1.61 3.89
C ALA A 141 23.19 -1.15 2.46
N CYS A 142 23.83 -0.08 2.02
CA CYS A 142 23.81 0.41 0.64
C CYS A 142 25.26 0.63 0.18
N SER A 143 25.59 0.22 -1.05
CA SER A 143 26.89 0.48 -1.67
C SER A 143 26.98 1.96 -2.05
N GLY A 144 27.65 2.77 -1.23
CA GLY A 144 27.53 4.23 -1.28
C GLY A 144 28.05 4.91 -2.55
N ASN A 145 27.26 5.86 -3.06
CA ASN A 145 27.73 7.24 -3.25
C ASN A 145 26.57 8.19 -2.89
N GLY A 146 26.88 9.23 -2.12
CA GLY A 146 25.91 10.20 -1.61
C GLY A 146 25.35 11.11 -2.71
N GLY A 147 24.04 11.35 -2.63
CA GLY A 147 23.26 12.26 -3.45
C GLY A 147 21.82 11.90 -3.17
N SER A 148 20.90 12.87 -3.11
CA SER A 148 19.48 12.58 -2.95
C SER A 148 19.12 11.42 -3.86
N ALA A 149 18.80 10.26 -3.30
CA ALA A 149 18.22 9.19 -4.10
C ALA A 149 16.98 9.84 -4.68
N PHE A 150 17.05 10.21 -5.96
CA PHE A 150 15.87 10.45 -6.74
C PHE A 150 15.14 9.12 -6.63
N VAL A 151 14.24 9.04 -5.64
CA VAL A 151 13.16 8.07 -5.63
C VAL A 151 12.51 8.35 -6.96
N GLN A 152 12.81 7.50 -7.95
CA GLN A 152 12.26 7.67 -9.26
C GLN A 152 10.75 7.75 -9.03
N PRO A 153 10.10 8.89 -9.36
CA PRO A 153 8.67 9.04 -9.17
C PRO A 153 8.03 7.79 -9.75
N CYS A 154 7.11 7.17 -9.02
CA CYS A 154 6.48 5.95 -9.50
C CYS A 154 6.02 6.24 -10.91
N SER A 155 6.59 5.54 -11.91
CA SER A 155 6.35 5.89 -13.31
C SER A 155 4.86 5.81 -13.55
N LEU A 156 4.20 6.96 -13.52
CA LEU A 156 2.84 7.12 -13.99
C LEU A 156 2.94 6.77 -15.46
N ALA A 157 2.15 5.79 -15.91
CA ALA A 157 1.52 5.98 -17.20
C ALA A 157 0.68 7.26 -17.05
N SER A 158 1.29 8.39 -17.42
CA SER A 158 0.73 9.72 -17.27
C SER A 158 -0.62 9.80 -17.99
N GLY A 159 -1.70 9.95 -17.22
CA GLY A 159 -2.95 10.57 -17.66
C GLY A 159 -3.58 10.10 -18.97
N SER A 160 -3.96 8.82 -19.08
CA SER A 160 -4.90 8.38 -20.13
C SER A 160 -5.92 7.40 -19.54
N CYS A 161 -7.19 7.51 -19.94
CA CYS A 161 -8.20 6.50 -19.66
C CYS A 161 -7.65 5.14 -20.16
N PRO A 162 -7.60 4.08 -19.33
CA PRO A 162 -7.08 2.79 -19.76
C PRO A 162 -7.85 2.33 -21.00
N PRO A 163 -7.18 1.77 -22.03
CA PRO A 163 -7.82 1.40 -23.30
C PRO A 163 -8.96 0.38 -23.17
N MET A 164 -9.11 -0.24 -22.00
CA MET A 164 -10.13 -1.24 -21.68
C MET A 164 -11.34 -0.68 -20.91
N CYS A 165 -11.32 0.58 -20.48
CA CYS A 165 -12.39 1.23 -19.73
C CYS A 165 -13.20 2.20 -20.60
N SER A 166 -14.51 2.30 -20.37
CA SER A 166 -15.33 3.35 -20.99
C SER A 166 -15.40 4.56 -20.05
N CYS A 167 -14.84 5.68 -20.50
CA CYS A 167 -14.86 6.95 -19.78
C CYS A 167 -15.85 7.92 -20.45
N SER A 168 -17.05 8.10 -19.90
CA SER A 168 -18.04 9.09 -20.40
C SER A 168 -18.81 9.73 -19.25
N ASN A 169 -18.91 11.06 -19.24
CA ASN A 169 -19.71 11.85 -18.30
C ASN A 169 -19.51 11.49 -16.81
N ASN A 170 -18.27 11.60 -16.31
CA ASN A 170 -17.90 11.37 -14.90
C ASN A 170 -18.20 9.96 -14.35
N ILE A 171 -18.50 8.98 -15.21
CA ILE A 171 -18.67 7.58 -14.83
C ILE A 171 -17.55 6.78 -15.49
N VAL A 172 -16.80 6.04 -14.67
CA VAL A 172 -15.75 5.10 -15.09
C VAL A 172 -16.24 3.68 -14.82
N ASP A 173 -16.72 2.99 -15.86
CA ASP A 173 -17.10 1.58 -15.74
C ASP A 173 -15.94 0.67 -16.18
N CYS A 174 -15.35 -0.02 -15.20
CA CYS A 174 -14.26 -0.97 -15.39
C CYS A 174 -14.55 -2.33 -14.70
N ARG A 175 -15.82 -2.69 -14.48
CA ARG A 175 -16.16 -3.97 -13.82
C ARG A 175 -15.59 -5.16 -14.59
N GLY A 176 -14.72 -5.94 -13.93
CA GLY A 176 -14.09 -7.13 -14.50
C GLY A 176 -13.00 -6.86 -15.54
N ARG A 177 -12.36 -5.67 -15.55
CA ARG A 177 -11.48 -5.22 -16.66
C ARG A 177 -10.00 -4.98 -16.35
N GLY A 178 -9.46 -5.44 -15.21
CA GLY A 178 -7.99 -5.42 -14.98
C GLY A 178 -7.37 -4.03 -14.78
N LEU A 179 -7.85 -3.28 -13.79
CA LEU A 179 -7.40 -1.90 -13.50
C LEU A 179 -5.91 -1.81 -13.16
N THR A 180 -5.17 -0.95 -13.87
CA THR A 180 -3.71 -0.75 -13.69
C THR A 180 -3.32 0.39 -12.75
N ALA A 181 -4.28 1.24 -12.35
CA ALA A 181 -4.03 2.44 -11.53
C ALA A 181 -5.19 2.76 -10.58
N ILE A 182 -4.89 3.49 -9.49
CA ILE A 182 -5.90 3.99 -8.55
C ILE A 182 -6.72 5.11 -9.23
N PRO A 183 -8.06 5.04 -9.28
CA PRO A 183 -8.88 6.07 -9.93
C PRO A 183 -8.68 7.46 -9.30
N ALA A 184 -8.34 8.46 -10.11
CA ALA A 184 -7.96 9.82 -9.67
C ALA A 184 -9.15 10.72 -9.28
N HIS A 185 -10.39 10.26 -9.46
CA HIS A 185 -11.60 10.92 -8.97
C HIS A 185 -12.45 9.89 -8.24
N LEU A 186 -12.27 9.84 -6.92
CA LEU A 186 -13.22 9.23 -6.02
C LEU A 186 -14.22 10.31 -5.62
N PRO A 187 -15.53 10.07 -5.73
CA PRO A 187 -16.52 11.08 -5.42
C PRO A 187 -16.29 11.60 -3.99
N GLU A 188 -16.24 12.93 -3.86
CA GLU A 188 -16.17 13.66 -2.58
C GLU A 188 -17.44 13.51 -1.72
N ALA A 189 -18.28 12.50 -1.99
CA ALA A 189 -19.47 12.18 -1.23
C ALA A 189 -19.28 10.86 -0.48
N MET A 190 -18.53 10.92 0.62
CA MET A 190 -18.70 10.01 1.76
C MET A 190 -18.92 10.80 3.05
N THR A 191 -19.52 11.99 2.92
CA THR A 191 -20.10 12.76 4.01
C THR A 191 -21.60 12.84 3.78
N GLU A 192 -22.32 11.82 4.27
CA GLU A 192 -23.39 11.97 5.26
C GLU A 192 -23.52 10.66 6.07
#